data_AF-A0A3D4W1Z7-F1
#
_entry.id   AF-A0A3D4W1Z7-F1
#
_cell.length_a   1.000
_cell.length_b   1.000
_cell.length_c   1.000
_cell.angle_alpha   90.00
_cell.angle_beta   90.00
_cell.angle_gamma   90.00
#
_symmetry.space_group_name_H-M   'P 1'
#
loop_
_entity.id
_entity.type
_entity.pdbx_description
1 polymer ?
#
loop_
_entity_poly.entity_id
_entity_poly.type
_entity_poly.pdbx_seq_one_letter_code
_entity_poly.pdbx_strand_id
1 'polypeptide(L)'
;MKLSLIRSMTRSAVFELENGLCYRPAHPFTVRLNGETVYTACETNVFSLFSLLPGTPYTVAVQAEGETLTLDFTTEAETFFVDASRYGLVADGTTDNTGKLQAALSTCPKGGTVYVPAGRYRTSSLFMKSCTTLYLEKGAVLLG
;
A
#
# COMPACT_ATOMS: atom_id res chain seq x y z
N MET A 1 -0.67 -5.13 25.76
CA MET A 1 -1.15 -5.63 24.43
C MET A 1 0.05 -6.07 23.61
N LYS A 2 -0.10 -6.56 22.37
CA LYS A 2 1.04 -6.84 21.48
C LYS A 2 0.83 -6.25 20.10
N LEU A 3 1.86 -5.61 19.57
CA LEU A 3 1.88 -5.09 18.20
C LEU A 3 2.70 -6.04 17.33
N SER A 4 2.09 -6.53 16.25
CA SER A 4 2.71 -7.49 15.33
C SER A 4 2.71 -6.96 13.91
N LEU A 5 3.82 -7.15 13.21
CA LEU A 5 3.89 -7.00 11.75
C LEU A 5 3.32 -8.26 11.10
N ILE A 6 2.21 -8.11 10.36
CA ILE A 6 1.58 -9.21 9.63
C ILE A 6 2.25 -9.41 8.28
N ARG A 7 2.53 -8.30 7.59
CA ARG A 7 3.18 -8.34 6.27
C ARG A 7 3.84 -7.00 5.96
N SER A 8 5.10 -7.07 5.55
CA SER A 8 5.76 -5.98 4.82
C SER A 8 5.61 -6.19 3.32
N MET A 9 5.36 -5.12 2.58
CA MET A 9 5.36 -5.09 1.12
C MET A 9 6.36 -4.01 0.66
N THR A 10 6.48 -3.81 -0.65
CA THR A 10 7.43 -2.82 -1.19
C THR A 10 7.06 -1.37 -0.83
N ARG A 11 5.77 -1.05 -0.71
CA ARG A 11 5.27 0.33 -0.49
C ARG A 11 4.16 0.42 0.56
N SER A 12 3.95 -0.65 1.32
CA SER A 12 2.96 -0.72 2.39
C SER A 12 3.35 -1.76 3.43
N ALA A 13 2.78 -1.66 4.63
CA ALA A 13 2.93 -2.67 5.67
C ALA A 13 1.63 -2.82 6.45
N VAL A 14 1.32 -4.05 6.87
CA VAL A 14 0.12 -4.41 7.61
C VAL A 14 0.50 -4.84 9.01
N PHE A 15 -0.21 -4.30 9.99
CA PHE A 15 0.01 -4.56 11.41
C PHE A 15 -1.27 -5.04 12.08
N GLU A 16 -1.10 -5.78 13.16
CA GLU A 16 -2.17 -6.17 14.06
C GLU A 16 -1.84 -5.73 15.49
N LEU A 17 -2.79 -5.03 16.12
CA LEU A 17 -2.82 -4.83 17.57
C LEU A 17 -3.58 -6.00 18.20
N GLU A 18 -2.82 -6.98 18.69
CA GLU A 18 -3.33 -8.13 19.44
C GLU A 18 -3.79 -7.67 20.84
N ASN A 19 -5.11 -7.63 21.02
CA ASN A 19 -5.78 -7.22 22.26
C ASN A 19 -6.85 -8.22 22.72
N GLY A 20 -6.92 -9.41 22.10
CA GLY A 20 -7.89 -10.46 22.44
C GLY A 20 -9.30 -10.24 21.87
N LEU A 21 -9.54 -9.15 21.12
CA LEU A 21 -10.81 -8.87 20.45
C LEU A 21 -10.72 -9.22 18.95
N CYS A 22 -11.85 -9.60 18.33
CA CYS A 22 -11.83 -10.19 16.99
C CYS A 22 -11.62 -9.22 15.82
N TYR A 23 -11.94 -7.93 15.96
CA TYR A 23 -11.81 -6.97 14.85
C TYR A 23 -11.62 -5.54 15.30
N ARG A 24 -12.38 -5.09 16.30
CA ARG A 24 -12.29 -3.74 16.85
C ARG A 24 -11.65 -3.77 18.23
N PRO A 25 -10.81 -2.78 18.57
CA PRO A 25 -10.35 -2.57 19.92
C PRO A 25 -11.50 -2.06 20.79
N ALA A 26 -11.35 -2.11 22.12
CA ALA A 26 -12.31 -1.53 23.05
C ALA A 26 -12.45 -0.01 22.87
N HIS A 27 -11.34 0.67 22.56
CA HIS A 27 -11.27 2.10 22.27
C HIS A 27 -10.37 2.35 21.05
N PRO A 28 -10.64 3.38 20.24
CA PRO A 28 -9.74 3.77 19.16
C PRO A 28 -8.35 4.11 19.67
N PHE A 29 -7.32 3.81 18.88
CA PHE A 29 -5.93 4.08 19.21
C PHE A 29 -5.25 4.99 18.20
N THR A 30 -4.16 5.64 18.60
CA THR A 30 -3.33 6.46 17.72
C THR A 30 -2.19 5.63 17.14
N VAL A 31 -1.85 5.85 15.87
CA VAL A 31 -0.71 5.24 15.20
C VAL A 31 0.22 6.34 14.71
N ARG A 32 1.52 6.18 14.95
CA ARG A 32 2.58 7.06 14.46
C ARG A 32 3.58 6.25 13.63
N LEU A 33 4.09 6.85 12.57
CA LEU A 33 5.16 6.32 11.73
C LEU A 33 6.35 7.28 11.81
N ASN A 34 7.51 6.81 12.27
CA ASN A 34 8.70 7.63 12.51
C ASN A 34 8.40 8.89 13.35
N GLY A 35 7.47 8.78 14.31
CA GLY A 35 7.04 9.88 15.16
C GLY A 35 5.93 10.77 14.59
N GLU A 36 5.56 10.64 13.32
CA GLU A 36 4.46 11.39 12.72
C GLU A 36 3.14 10.64 12.86
N THR A 37 2.07 11.32 13.28
CA THR A 37 0.75 10.70 13.43
C THR A 37 0.14 10.39 12.07
N VAL A 38 -0.13 9.12 11.82
CA VAL A 38 -0.75 8.60 10.58
C VAL A 38 -2.20 8.15 10.79
N TYR A 39 -2.55 7.75 12.01
CA TYR A 39 -3.94 7.55 12.44
C TYR A 39 -4.17 8.25 13.77
N THR A 40 -5.16 9.14 13.83
CA THR A 40 -5.61 9.77 15.08
C THR A 40 -6.61 8.91 15.85
N ALA A 41 -7.42 8.12 15.14
CA ALA A 41 -8.38 7.16 15.71
C ALA A 41 -8.47 5.92 14.81
N CYS A 42 -7.67 4.91 15.09
CA CYS A 42 -7.76 3.61 14.44
C CYS A 42 -8.78 2.73 15.18
N GLU A 43 -9.82 2.31 14.47
CA GLU A 43 -10.95 1.55 15.04
C GLU A 43 -10.90 0.05 14.75
N THR A 44 -9.82 -0.42 14.11
CA THR A 44 -9.62 -1.82 13.75
C THR A 44 -8.30 -2.32 14.31
N ASN A 45 -8.29 -3.57 14.77
CA ASN A 45 -7.09 -4.23 15.29
C ASN A 45 -6.05 -4.41 14.18
N VAL A 46 -6.49 -4.69 12.95
CA VAL A 46 -5.64 -4.73 11.77
C VAL A 46 -5.67 -3.37 11.08
N PHE A 47 -4.51 -2.81 10.79
CA PHE A 47 -4.36 -1.55 10.05
C PHE A 47 -3.20 -1.63 9.08
N SER A 48 -3.17 -0.71 8.11
CA SER A 48 -2.17 -0.69 7.04
C SER A 48 -1.55 0.69 6.91
N LEU A 49 -0.24 0.72 6.69
CA LEU A 49 0.49 1.93 6.32
C LEU A 49 0.75 1.86 4.81
N PHE A 50 0.48 2.95 4.10
CA PHE A 50 0.57 3.05 2.64
C PHE A 50 1.58 4.13 2.23
N SER A 51 1.87 4.22 0.93
CA SER A 51 2.77 5.22 0.35
C SER A 51 4.17 5.25 0.97
N LEU A 52 4.66 4.08 1.40
CA LEU A 52 6.02 3.91 1.93
C LEU A 52 7.03 3.83 0.78
N LEU A 53 8.30 4.11 1.08
CA LEU A 53 9.42 3.93 0.16
C LEU A 53 9.91 2.47 0.20
N PRO A 54 10.32 1.87 -0.93
CA PRO A 54 10.90 0.52 -0.96
C PRO A 54 12.23 0.40 -0.21
N GLY A 55 12.51 -0.78 0.34
CA GLY A 55 13.78 -1.09 1.02
C GLY A 55 14.14 -0.14 2.17
N THR A 56 13.14 0.51 2.78
CA THR A 56 13.32 1.61 3.72
C THR A 56 12.94 1.17 5.13
N PRO A 57 13.79 1.40 6.15
CA PRO A 57 13.45 1.11 7.54
C PRO A 57 12.49 2.16 8.10
N TYR A 58 11.57 1.70 8.95
CA TYR A 58 10.55 2.49 9.61
C TYR A 58 10.34 1.99 11.04
N THR A 59 9.90 2.90 11.91
CA THR A 59 9.40 2.58 13.25
C THR A 59 7.92 2.93 13.33
N VAL A 60 7.08 1.96 13.61
CA VAL A 60 5.67 2.19 13.94
C VAL A 60 5.50 2.26 15.46
N ALA A 61 4.68 3.20 15.93
CA ALA A 61 4.28 3.32 17.32
C ALA A 61 2.75 3.34 17.44
N VAL A 62 2.20 2.54 18.35
CA VAL A 62 0.77 2.49 18.66
C VAL A 62 0.55 2.93 20.10
N GLN A 63 -0.33 3.92 20.29
CA GLN A 63 -0.75 4.39 21.62
C GLN A 63 -2.18 3.93 21.89
N ALA A 64 -2.34 2.96 22.79
CA ALA A 64 -3.62 2.33 23.14
C ALA A 64 -3.70 2.10 24.65
N GLU A 65 -4.84 2.38 25.27
CA GLU A 65 -5.11 2.12 26.71
C GLU A 65 -4.02 2.60 27.68
N GLY A 66 -3.37 3.73 27.39
CA GLY A 66 -2.29 4.28 28.21
C GLY A 66 -0.91 3.63 28.01
N GLU A 67 -0.81 2.62 27.14
CA GLU A 67 0.43 1.96 26.73
C GLU A 67 0.92 2.51 25.38
N THR A 68 2.24 2.55 25.17
CA THR A 68 2.86 2.76 23.86
C THR A 68 3.64 1.53 23.44
N LEU A 69 3.26 0.93 22.32
CA LEU A 69 3.96 -0.19 21.70
C LEU A 69 4.72 0.30 20.48
N THR A 70 5.95 -0.17 20.28
CA THR A 70 6.80 0.20 19.13
C THR A 70 7.31 -1.05 18.42
N LEU A 71 7.40 -0.98 17.09
CA LEU A 71 7.96 -2.04 16.27
C LEU A 71 8.73 -1.45 15.10
N ASP A 72 9.95 -1.94 14.88
CA ASP A 72 10.75 -1.62 13.70
C ASP A 72 10.46 -2.60 12.57
N PHE A 73 10.35 -2.10 11.35
CA PHE A 73 10.17 -2.92 10.15
C PHE A 73 10.87 -2.28 8.96
N THR A 74 11.14 -3.08 7.93
CA THR A 74 11.69 -2.60 6.66
C THR A 74 10.75 -3.03 5.54
N THR A 75 10.43 -2.12 4.64
CA THR A 75 9.70 -2.44 3.41
C THR A 75 10.53 -3.34 2.51
N GLU A 76 9.86 -4.19 1.73
CA GLU A 76 10.54 -5.04 0.76
C GLU A 76 11.26 -4.19 -0.30
N ALA A 77 12.38 -4.70 -0.83
CA ALA A 77 13.09 -4.02 -1.90
C ALA A 77 12.30 -4.08 -3.23
N GLU A 78 12.42 -3.03 -4.04
CA GLU A 78 11.84 -2.96 -5.38
C GLU A 78 12.95 -3.14 -6.41
N THR A 79 12.84 -4.17 -7.26
CA THR A 79 13.88 -4.42 -8.28
C THR A 79 13.80 -3.44 -9.45
N PHE A 80 12.59 -2.96 -9.74
CA PHE A 80 12.34 -2.03 -10.83
C PHE A 80 11.04 -1.25 -10.61
N PHE A 81 11.03 0.01 -11.03
CA PHE A 81 9.86 0.89 -10.95
C PHE A 81 9.40 1.26 -12.36
N VAL A 82 8.19 0.85 -12.73
CA VAL A 82 7.55 1.18 -14.00
C VAL A 82 6.43 2.18 -13.76
N ASP A 83 6.67 3.44 -14.12
CA ASP A 83 5.63 4.47 -14.13
C ASP A 83 4.72 4.30 -15.37
N ALA A 84 3.48 3.88 -15.15
CA ALA A 84 2.54 3.60 -16.23
C ALA A 84 2.15 4.86 -17.02
N SER A 85 2.28 6.08 -16.45
CA SER A 85 1.99 7.32 -17.18
C SER A 85 2.87 7.51 -18.41
N ARG A 86 4.09 6.94 -18.39
CA ARG A 86 5.05 6.96 -19.50
C ARG A 86 4.58 6.15 -20.72
N TYR A 87 3.53 5.33 -20.55
CA TYR A 87 2.88 4.58 -21.62
C TYR A 87 1.70 5.35 -22.25
N GLY A 88 1.56 6.64 -21.93
CA GLY A 88 0.58 7.54 -22.52
C GLY A 88 -0.83 7.39 -21.95
N LEU A 89 -0.94 7.03 -20.66
CA LEU A 89 -2.23 6.92 -19.98
C LEU A 89 -3.02 8.23 -20.07
N VAL A 90 -4.33 8.11 -20.26
CA VAL A 90 -5.27 9.24 -20.28
C VAL A 90 -6.29 9.02 -19.17
N ALA A 91 -6.32 9.95 -18.22
CA ALA A 91 -7.09 9.86 -16.97
C ALA A 91 -8.51 10.47 -17.09
N ASP A 92 -9.16 10.33 -18.23
CA ASP A 92 -10.49 10.92 -18.54
C ASP A 92 -11.67 10.00 -18.17
N GLY A 93 -11.40 8.75 -17.78
CA GLY A 93 -12.40 7.73 -17.51
C GLY A 93 -13.12 7.19 -18.76
N THR A 94 -12.72 7.60 -19.96
CA THR A 94 -13.38 7.24 -21.23
C THR A 94 -12.42 6.65 -22.26
N THR A 95 -11.19 7.14 -22.31
CA THR A 95 -10.13 6.61 -23.18
C THR A 95 -9.80 5.18 -22.76
N ASP A 96 -9.76 4.28 -23.74
CA ASP A 96 -9.31 2.92 -23.52
C ASP A 96 -7.81 2.89 -23.21
N ASN A 97 -7.46 2.55 -21.98
CA ASN A 97 -6.09 2.43 -21.50
C ASN A 97 -5.60 0.97 -21.45
N THR A 98 -6.38 -0.01 -21.93
CA THR A 98 -6.07 -1.44 -21.80
C THR A 98 -4.69 -1.77 -22.36
N GLY A 99 -4.41 -1.37 -23.60
CA GLY A 99 -3.12 -1.63 -24.24
C GLY A 99 -1.94 -0.93 -23.54
N LYS A 100 -2.18 0.25 -22.97
CA LYS A 100 -1.15 1.07 -22.29
C LYS A 100 -0.78 0.47 -20.94
N LEU A 101 -1.78 0.10 -20.15
CA LEU A 101 -1.61 -0.59 -18.87
C LEU A 101 -1.00 -1.99 -19.08
N GLN A 102 -1.48 -2.73 -20.09
CA GLN A 102 -0.92 -4.04 -20.42
C GLN A 102 0.53 -3.94 -20.89
N ALA A 103 0.91 -2.88 -21.62
CA ALA A 103 2.30 -2.63 -21.99
C ALA A 103 3.18 -2.39 -20.74
N ALA A 104 2.74 -1.56 -19.80
CA ALA A 104 3.44 -1.32 -18.54
C ALA A 104 3.62 -2.61 -17.71
N LEU A 105 2.58 -3.45 -17.62
CA LEU A 105 2.66 -4.76 -16.99
C LEU A 105 3.62 -5.69 -17.74
N SER A 106 3.56 -5.71 -19.06
CA SER A 106 4.37 -6.60 -19.90
C SER A 106 5.86 -6.27 -19.84
N THR A 107 6.23 -4.99 -19.70
CA THR A 107 7.62 -4.55 -19.58
C THR A 107 8.18 -4.66 -18.17
N CYS A 108 7.34 -4.74 -17.14
CA CYS A 108 7.78 -4.81 -15.75
C CYS A 108 8.58 -6.08 -15.46
N PRO A 109 9.86 -6.00 -15.05
CA PRO A 109 10.64 -7.16 -14.66
C PRO A 109 10.08 -7.87 -13.42
N LYS A 110 10.53 -9.10 -13.18
CA LYS A 110 10.20 -9.87 -11.96
C LYS A 110 10.65 -9.09 -10.72
N GLY A 111 9.76 -8.97 -9.73
CA GLY A 111 9.97 -8.20 -8.50
C GLY A 111 9.73 -6.70 -8.65
N GLY A 112 9.34 -6.23 -9.84
CA GLY A 112 9.07 -4.83 -10.11
C GLY A 112 7.66 -4.39 -9.72
N THR A 113 7.50 -3.08 -9.65
CA THR A 113 6.22 -2.41 -9.41
C THR A 113 5.80 -1.64 -10.65
N VAL A 114 4.57 -1.86 -11.10
CA VAL A 114 3.86 -0.95 -12.02
C VAL A 114 3.07 0.04 -11.21
N TYR A 115 3.46 1.30 -11.29
CA TYR A 115 2.82 2.42 -10.62
C TYR A 115 1.77 3.06 -11.53
N VAL A 116 0.54 3.17 -11.03
CA VAL A 116 -0.56 3.89 -11.67
C VAL A 116 -0.84 5.17 -10.86
N PRO A 117 -0.62 6.36 -11.43
CA PRO A 117 -0.87 7.61 -10.72
C PRO A 117 -2.36 7.84 -10.47
N ALA A 118 -2.69 8.84 -9.64
CA ALA A 118 -4.06 9.27 -9.42
C ALA A 118 -4.74 9.65 -10.73
N GLY A 119 -5.99 9.20 -10.93
CA GLY A 119 -6.70 9.39 -12.18
C GLY A 119 -7.74 8.28 -12.43
N ARG A 120 -8.61 8.49 -13.42
CA ARG A 120 -9.65 7.51 -13.81
C ARG A 120 -9.28 6.91 -15.15
N TYR A 121 -9.01 5.61 -15.19
CA TYR A 121 -8.52 4.91 -16.38
C TYR A 121 -9.51 3.82 -16.76
N ARG A 122 -10.20 3.98 -17.89
CA ARG A 122 -11.02 2.91 -18.47
C ARG A 122 -10.12 1.82 -19.01
N THR A 123 -10.39 0.57 -18.65
CA THR A 123 -9.63 -0.61 -19.08
C THR A 123 -10.53 -1.82 -19.14
N SER A 124 -10.26 -2.72 -20.07
CA SER A 124 -10.78 -4.09 -20.04
C SER A 124 -9.87 -4.96 -19.16
N SER A 125 -9.98 -6.29 -19.29
CA SER A 125 -9.13 -7.25 -18.59
C SER A 125 -7.63 -6.96 -18.76
N LEU A 126 -6.91 -7.02 -17.64
CA LEU A 126 -5.46 -6.94 -17.58
C LEU A 126 -4.89 -8.28 -17.12
N PHE A 127 -3.80 -8.70 -17.73
CA PHE A 127 -3.12 -9.95 -17.41
C PHE A 127 -1.86 -9.65 -16.60
N MET A 128 -1.87 -10.10 -15.33
CA MET A 128 -0.74 -10.00 -14.42
C MET A 128 0.35 -11.02 -14.75
N LYS A 129 1.59 -10.68 -14.44
CA LYS A 129 2.72 -11.63 -14.45
C LYS A 129 3.10 -12.02 -13.02
N SER A 130 3.71 -13.19 -12.87
CA SER A 130 4.23 -13.64 -11.57
C SER A 130 5.21 -12.62 -10.96
N CYS A 131 5.13 -12.45 -9.64
CA CYS A 131 6.01 -11.55 -8.88
C CYS A 131 6.00 -10.10 -9.40
N THR A 132 4.84 -9.56 -9.74
CA THR A 132 4.68 -8.15 -10.15
C THR A 132 3.71 -7.46 -9.19
N THR A 133 4.06 -6.26 -8.72
CA THR A 133 3.15 -5.43 -7.93
C THR A 133 2.46 -4.44 -8.86
N LEU A 134 1.13 -4.41 -8.88
CA LEU A 134 0.36 -3.31 -9.47
C LEU A 134 -0.02 -2.35 -8.33
N TYR A 135 0.65 -1.20 -8.27
CA TYR A 135 0.43 -0.20 -7.25
C TYR A 135 -0.48 0.90 -7.78
N LEU A 136 -1.65 1.05 -7.15
CA LEU A 136 -2.59 2.13 -7.43
C LEU A 136 -2.35 3.25 -6.43
N GLU A 137 -1.89 4.40 -6.92
CA GLU A 137 -1.75 5.59 -6.07
C GLU A 137 -3.11 5.99 -5.48
N LYS A 138 -3.10 6.67 -4.34
CA LYS A 138 -4.32 7.26 -3.78
C LYS A 138 -5.04 8.11 -4.83
N GLY A 139 -6.28 7.74 -5.14
CA GLY A 139 -7.10 8.41 -6.16
C GLY A 139 -7.00 7.81 -7.56
N ALA A 140 -6.20 6.76 -7.78
CA ALA A 140 -6.23 5.97 -9.00
C ALA A 140 -7.47 5.06 -9.02
N VAL A 141 -8.18 5.04 -10.14
CA VAL A 141 -9.39 4.24 -10.36
C VAL A 141 -9.26 3.52 -11.69
N LEU A 142 -9.26 2.19 -11.65
CA LEU A 142 -9.42 1.35 -12.83
C LEU A 142 -10.91 1.10 -13.04
N LEU A 143 -11.44 1.54 -14.19
CA LEU A 143 -12.85 1.42 -14.56
C LEU A 143 -12.99 0.29 -15.58
N GLY A 144 -13.72 -0.77 -15.20
CA GLY A 144 -14.08 -1.89 -16.08
C GLY A 144 -15.23 -1.58 -17.01
#